data_AF-A0A665WV49-F1
#
_entry.id   AF-A0A665WV49-F1
#
_cell.length_a   1.000
_cell.length_b   1.000
_cell.length_c   1.000
_cell.angle_alpha   90.00
_cell.angle_beta   90.00
_cell.angle_gamma   90.00
#
_symmetry.space_group_name_H-M   'P 1'
#
loop_
_entity.id
_entity.type
_entity.pdbx_description
1 polymer ?
#
loop_
_entity_poly.entity_id
_entity_poly.type
_entity_poly.pdbx_seq_one_letter_code
_entity_poly.pdbx_strand_id
1 'polypeptide(L)'
;MSTEHSPQSHPSADDCSVSTLEAKDLRRGGLTRTPLLKKVQCSFKSPTQVTKSAKVSPAEEVAELKRRRDQLDTDIAQLEAEGYSVEELEHHIDKLHEYNDIKDIGQSLLGRIAALRGTTTRDLYSHFGLDLDD
;
A
#
# COMPACT_ATOMS: atom_id res chain seq x y z
N MET A 1 20.15 54.36 13.61
CA MET A 1 21.12 53.30 13.88
C MET A 1 20.54 52.00 13.35
N SER A 2 21.27 51.41 12.39
CA SER A 2 21.45 49.98 12.03
C SER A 2 20.61 48.94 12.81
N THR A 3 20.13 47.82 12.28
CA THR A 3 20.49 47.04 11.08
C THR A 3 19.47 45.92 10.86
N GLU A 4 19.42 45.42 9.64
CA GLU A 4 18.67 44.29 9.06
C GLU A 4 19.07 42.92 9.65
N HIS A 5 18.18 41.91 9.61
CA HIS A 5 18.32 40.68 8.77
C HIS A 5 17.34 39.53 9.13
N SER A 6 16.65 39.06 8.08
CA SER A 6 16.27 37.69 7.63
C SER A 6 16.02 36.46 8.53
N PRO A 7 15.22 35.48 8.00
CA PRO A 7 14.77 34.26 8.68
C PRO A 7 15.77 33.09 8.54
N GLN A 8 15.71 32.12 9.47
CA GLN A 8 16.48 30.88 9.40
C GLN A 8 15.60 29.66 9.07
N SER A 9 16.01 29.01 7.99
CA SER A 9 15.60 27.73 7.44
C SER A 9 16.29 26.55 8.13
N HIS A 10 15.60 25.40 8.11
CA HIS A 10 16.07 24.09 8.59
C HIS A 10 17.22 23.50 7.74
N PRO A 11 18.04 22.59 8.32
CA PRO A 11 19.26 22.06 7.70
C PRO A 11 19.06 20.79 6.86
N SER A 12 20.09 20.56 6.04
CA SER A 12 20.32 19.60 4.96
C SER A 12 20.03 18.11 5.20
N ALA A 13 19.70 17.44 4.09
CA ALA A 13 20.01 16.03 3.85
C ALA A 13 20.87 15.93 2.58
N ASP A 14 21.91 15.10 2.69
CA ASP A 14 23.06 14.98 1.81
C ASP A 14 22.80 14.30 0.45
N ASP A 15 23.75 14.63 -0.43
CA ASP A 15 24.01 14.19 -1.80
C ASP A 15 23.94 12.68 -2.09
N CYS A 16 23.38 12.33 -3.24
CA CYS A 16 23.86 11.20 -4.04
C CYS A 16 23.73 11.50 -5.54
N SER A 17 24.76 12.13 -6.09
CA SER A 17 24.89 12.47 -7.51
C SER A 17 25.72 11.40 -8.25
N VAL A 18 25.07 10.54 -9.03
CA VAL A 18 25.75 9.57 -9.92
C VAL A 18 26.24 10.29 -11.19
N SER A 19 27.56 10.32 -11.38
CA SER A 19 28.20 10.97 -12.53
C SER A 19 28.18 10.08 -13.79
N THR A 20 27.80 10.70 -14.92
CA THR A 20 27.95 10.16 -16.27
C THR A 20 29.33 10.54 -16.81
N LEU A 21 30.12 9.56 -17.27
CA LEU A 21 31.40 9.79 -17.95
C LEU A 21 31.21 9.67 -19.47
N GLU A 22 31.43 10.80 -20.15
CA GLU A 22 31.59 10.95 -21.59
C GLU A 22 33.01 10.54 -22.03
N ALA A 23 33.14 9.86 -23.17
CA ALA A 23 34.40 9.67 -23.88
C ALA A 23 34.20 9.81 -25.42
N LYS A 24 34.75 10.91 -25.95
CA LYS A 24 35.08 11.15 -27.37
C LYS A 24 36.36 10.35 -27.73
N ASP A 25 36.75 9.98 -28.96
CA ASP A 25 36.42 10.45 -30.31
C ASP A 25 37.02 9.49 -31.39
N LEU A 26 36.66 9.72 -32.66
CA LEU A 26 37.33 9.35 -33.93
C LEU A 26 37.42 7.88 -34.38
N ARG A 27 36.79 7.56 -35.52
CA ARG A 27 37.45 7.34 -36.84
C ARG A 27 36.43 6.90 -37.92
N ARG A 28 36.61 7.48 -39.10
CA ARG A 28 35.84 7.36 -40.34
C ARG A 28 36.28 6.12 -41.14
N GLY A 29 35.32 5.40 -41.75
CA GLY A 29 35.58 4.59 -42.94
C GLY A 29 34.78 3.29 -43.05
N GLY A 30 34.07 3.13 -44.18
CA GLY A 30 33.61 1.81 -44.64
C GLY A 30 32.16 1.76 -45.12
N LEU A 31 31.92 2.12 -46.39
CA LEU A 31 30.67 1.82 -47.07
C LEU A 31 30.45 0.29 -47.07
N THR A 32 29.32 -0.17 -46.56
CA THR A 32 28.66 -1.36 -47.11
C THR A 32 27.17 -1.10 -47.22
N ARG A 33 26.69 -1.27 -48.46
CA ARG A 33 25.34 -0.99 -48.92
C ARG A 33 24.37 -1.91 -48.18
N THR A 34 23.47 -1.38 -47.37
CA THR A 34 22.30 -2.14 -46.93
C THR A 34 21.49 -2.49 -48.18
N PRO A 35 21.30 -3.78 -48.52
CA PRO A 35 20.43 -4.14 -49.62
C PRO A 35 19.02 -3.72 -49.23
N LEU A 36 18.48 -2.80 -50.04
CA LEU A 36 17.07 -2.51 -50.26
C LEU A 36 16.15 -3.42 -49.43
N LEU A 37 15.61 -2.87 -48.34
CA LEU A 37 14.47 -3.47 -47.65
C LEU A 37 13.34 -3.52 -48.68
N LYS A 38 13.21 -4.66 -49.36
CA LYS A 38 12.02 -4.97 -50.15
C LYS A 38 10.86 -4.74 -49.20
N LYS A 39 9.95 -3.84 -49.60
CA LYS A 39 8.71 -3.57 -48.89
C LYS A 39 7.97 -4.88 -48.76
N VAL A 40 8.20 -5.59 -47.66
CA VAL A 40 7.37 -6.72 -47.26
C VAL A 40 6.03 -6.06 -46.99
N GLN A 41 5.03 -6.37 -47.83
CA GLN A 41 3.65 -6.10 -47.51
C GLN A 41 3.33 -6.95 -46.28
N CYS A 42 3.74 -6.47 -45.10
CA CYS A 42 3.22 -6.97 -43.84
C CYS A 42 1.75 -6.57 -43.81
N SER A 43 0.91 -7.47 -44.31
CA SER A 43 -0.45 -7.62 -43.82
C SER A 43 -0.38 -8.24 -42.42
N PHE A 44 0.39 -7.59 -41.52
CA PHE A 44 0.26 -7.83 -40.09
C PHE A 44 -1.07 -7.21 -39.70
N LYS A 45 -2.11 -8.04 -39.84
CA LYS A 45 -3.40 -7.81 -39.21
C LYS A 45 -3.09 -7.91 -37.72
N SER A 46 -2.88 -6.77 -37.06
CA SER A 46 -2.94 -6.78 -35.61
C SER A 46 -4.26 -7.45 -35.23
N PRO A 47 -4.28 -8.36 -34.25
CA PRO A 47 -5.52 -8.82 -33.67
C PRO A 47 -6.24 -7.59 -33.13
N THR A 48 -7.10 -7.00 -33.97
CA THR A 48 -8.15 -6.10 -33.53
C THR A 48 -8.97 -7.00 -32.65
N GLN A 49 -8.83 -6.81 -31.34
CA GLN A 49 -9.74 -7.40 -30.40
C GLN A 49 -11.11 -6.84 -30.78
N VAL A 50 -11.83 -7.61 -31.60
CA VAL A 50 -13.26 -7.47 -31.72
C VAL A 50 -13.75 -7.87 -30.34
N THR A 51 -13.88 -6.89 -29.47
CA THR A 51 -14.63 -7.05 -28.24
C THR A 51 -15.98 -7.53 -28.73
N LYS A 52 -16.28 -8.80 -28.43
CA LYS A 52 -17.65 -9.29 -28.52
C LYS A 52 -18.38 -8.58 -27.39
N SER A 53 -18.66 -7.29 -27.54
CA SER A 53 -19.72 -6.66 -26.79
C SER A 53 -20.97 -7.41 -27.23
N ALA A 54 -21.45 -8.29 -26.34
CA ALA A 54 -22.80 -8.77 -26.44
C ALA A 54 -23.67 -7.54 -26.68
N LYS A 55 -24.43 -7.54 -27.79
CA LYS A 55 -25.29 -6.44 -28.20
C LYS A 55 -26.47 -6.35 -27.25
N VAL A 56 -26.20 -5.98 -26.00
CA VAL A 56 -27.21 -5.55 -25.05
C VAL A 56 -27.45 -4.09 -25.38
N SER A 57 -28.71 -3.71 -25.60
CA SER A 57 -29.01 -2.30 -25.85
C SER A 57 -28.59 -1.48 -24.61
N PRO A 58 -28.09 -0.24 -24.78
CA PRO A 58 -27.69 0.57 -23.63
C PRO A 58 -28.80 0.72 -22.57
N ALA A 59 -30.06 0.61 -22.98
CA ALA A 59 -31.21 0.64 -22.09
C ALA A 59 -31.35 -0.63 -21.23
N GLU A 60 -31.08 -1.80 -21.78
CA GLU A 60 -31.09 -3.08 -21.05
C GLU A 60 -29.93 -3.16 -20.06
N GLU A 61 -28.74 -2.66 -20.42
CA GLU A 61 -27.59 -2.59 -19.51
C GLU A 61 -27.89 -1.64 -18.33
N VAL A 62 -28.50 -0.48 -18.59
CA VAL A 62 -28.94 0.44 -17.53
C VAL A 62 -29.99 -0.21 -16.63
N ALA A 63 -30.91 -1.02 -17.18
CA ALA A 63 -31.91 -1.73 -16.39
C ALA A 63 -31.26 -2.81 -15.50
N GLU A 64 -30.29 -3.56 -16.02
CA GLU A 64 -29.55 -4.56 -15.26
C GLU A 64 -28.71 -3.92 -14.15
N LEU A 65 -28.00 -2.83 -14.44
CA LEU A 65 -27.22 -2.08 -13.46
C LEU A 65 -28.09 -1.50 -12.34
N LYS A 66 -29.28 -0.98 -12.67
CA LYS A 66 -30.25 -0.52 -11.67
C LYS A 66 -30.73 -1.65 -10.78
N ARG A 67 -31.07 -2.81 -11.36
CA ARG A 67 -31.47 -3.99 -10.59
C ARG A 67 -30.35 -4.45 -9.65
N ARG A 68 -29.10 -4.45 -10.12
CA ARG A 68 -27.94 -4.81 -9.31
C ARG A 68 -27.70 -3.82 -8.18
N ARG A 69 -27.85 -2.52 -8.44
CA ARG A 69 -27.81 -1.48 -7.40
C ARG A 69 -28.88 -1.75 -6.34
N ASP A 70 -30.14 -1.97 -6.74
CA ASP A 70 -31.24 -2.18 -5.78
C ASP A 70 -31.02 -3.41 -4.89
N GLN A 71 -30.44 -4.47 -5.45
CA GLN A 71 -30.03 -5.65 -4.68
C GLN A 71 -28.94 -5.29 -3.67
N LEU A 72 -27.88 -4.59 -4.11
CA LEU A 72 -26.79 -4.18 -3.22
C LEU A 72 -27.28 -3.24 -2.11
N ASP A 73 -28.19 -2.31 -2.41
CA ASP A 73 -28.80 -1.42 -1.42
C ASP A 73 -29.60 -2.22 -0.37
N THR A 74 -30.28 -3.29 -0.79
CA THR A 74 -31.01 -4.20 0.12
C THR A 74 -30.04 -4.97 1.01
N ASP A 75 -28.95 -5.49 0.43
CA ASP A 75 -27.93 -6.24 1.16
C ASP A 75 -27.21 -5.34 2.18
N ILE A 76 -26.92 -4.08 1.81
CA ILE A 76 -26.34 -3.08 2.72
C ILE A 76 -27.30 -2.79 3.88
N ALA A 77 -28.58 -2.54 3.60
CA ALA A 77 -29.57 -2.28 4.64
C ALA A 77 -29.74 -3.47 5.60
N GLN A 78 -29.62 -4.70 5.10
CA GLN A 78 -29.62 -5.89 5.95
C GLN A 78 -28.39 -5.95 6.85
N LEU A 79 -27.19 -5.71 6.32
CA LEU A 79 -25.95 -5.68 7.10
C LEU A 79 -25.96 -4.58 8.17
N GLU A 80 -26.46 -3.39 7.84
CA GLU A 80 -26.65 -2.30 8.80
C GLU A 80 -27.67 -2.67 9.89
N ALA A 81 -28.75 -3.36 9.55
CA ALA A 81 -29.74 -3.83 10.52
C ALA A 81 -29.21 -4.95 11.44
N GLU A 82 -28.28 -5.76 10.94
CA GLU A 82 -27.53 -6.75 11.72
C GLU A 82 -26.44 -6.10 12.60
N GLY A 83 -26.23 -4.79 12.46
CA GLY A 83 -25.30 -4.00 13.26
C GLY A 83 -23.88 -3.94 12.72
N TYR A 84 -23.63 -4.48 11.53
CA TYR A 84 -22.31 -4.42 10.90
C TYR A 84 -22.04 -3.03 10.33
N SER A 85 -21.46 -2.15 11.14
CA SER A 85 -20.99 -0.83 10.73
C SER A 85 -19.46 -0.82 10.59
N VAL A 86 -18.96 -0.11 9.58
CA VAL A 86 -17.52 0.03 9.31
C VAL A 86 -16.82 0.75 10.47
N GLU A 87 -17.52 1.68 11.11
CA GLU A 87 -17.04 2.44 12.26
C GLU A 87 -16.85 1.55 13.49
N GLU A 88 -17.69 0.53 13.69
CA GLU A 88 -17.49 -0.44 14.79
C GLU A 88 -16.22 -1.27 14.58
N LEU A 89 -15.93 -1.63 13.32
CA LEU A 89 -14.74 -2.40 12.99
C LEU A 89 -13.46 -1.60 13.26
N GLU A 90 -13.42 -0.34 12.85
CA GLU A 90 -12.28 0.55 13.11
C GLU A 90 -12.06 0.74 14.62
N HIS A 91 -13.15 0.96 15.37
CA HIS A 91 -13.09 1.05 16.83
C HIS A 91 -12.59 -0.24 17.50
N HIS A 92 -12.94 -1.41 16.95
CA HIS A 92 -12.46 -2.68 17.48
C HIS A 92 -10.96 -2.89 17.20
N ILE A 93 -10.49 -2.47 16.02
CA ILE A 93 -9.07 -2.49 15.63
C ILE A 93 -8.27 -1.58 16.57
N ASP A 94 -8.76 -0.37 16.83
CA ASP A 94 -8.09 0.59 17.73
C ASP A 94 -7.97 0.04 19.15
N LYS A 95 -9.04 -0.58 19.68
CA LYS A 95 -9.01 -1.21 21.00
C LYS A 95 -8.05 -2.39 21.08
N LEU A 96 -7.92 -3.18 20.02
CA LEU A 96 -6.96 -4.28 19.98
C LEU A 96 -5.52 -3.76 19.99
N HIS A 97 -5.25 -2.67 19.26
CA HIS A 97 -3.94 -2.01 19.30
C HIS A 97 -3.64 -1.46 20.69
N GLU A 98 -4.59 -0.74 21.31
CA GLU A 98 -4.43 -0.21 22.67
C GLU A 98 -4.17 -1.31 23.70
N TYR A 99 -4.92 -2.42 23.62
CA TYR A 99 -4.70 -3.58 24.48
C TYR A 99 -3.31 -4.18 24.28
N ASN A 100 -2.89 -4.41 23.03
CA ASN A 100 -1.58 -4.99 22.72
C ASN A 100 -0.43 -4.08 23.20
N ASP A 101 -0.55 -2.76 23.00
CA ASP A 101 0.45 -1.80 23.45
C ASP A 101 0.65 -1.86 24.96
N ILE A 102 -0.45 -1.88 25.73
CA ILE A 102 -0.41 -1.99 27.19
C ILE A 102 0.14 -3.37 27.61
N LYS A 103 -0.28 -4.46 26.94
CA LYS A 103 0.20 -5.82 27.20
C LYS A 103 1.71 -5.91 27.02
N ASP A 104 2.24 -5.37 25.92
CA ASP A 104 3.66 -5.39 25.58
C ASP A 104 4.50 -4.57 26.57
N ILE A 105 4.02 -3.38 26.97
CA ILE A 105 4.65 -2.59 28.03
C ILE A 105 4.66 -3.38 29.34
N GLY A 106 3.53 -3.99 29.70
CA GLY A 106 3.38 -4.83 30.88
C GLY A 106 4.38 -5.99 30.90
N GLN A 107 4.50 -6.74 29.79
CA GLN A 107 5.46 -7.84 29.66
C GLN A 107 6.90 -7.37 29.74
N SER A 108 7.23 -6.24 29.10
CA SER A 108 8.58 -5.65 29.18
C SER A 108 8.95 -5.28 30.62
N LEU A 109 8.02 -4.70 31.37
CA LEU A 109 8.20 -4.41 32.80
C LEU A 109 8.35 -5.70 33.61
N LEU A 110 7.50 -6.69 33.36
CA LEU A 110 7.52 -7.96 34.07
C LEU A 110 8.84 -8.72 33.86
N GLY A 111 9.35 -8.72 32.63
CA GLY A 111 10.66 -9.29 32.29
C GLY A 111 11.81 -8.60 33.02
N ARG A 112 11.76 -7.26 33.13
CA ARG A 112 12.76 -6.50 33.92
C ARG A 112 12.66 -6.80 35.42
N ILE A 113 11.45 -6.88 35.96
CA ILE A 113 11.22 -7.22 37.38
C ILE A 113 11.71 -8.63 37.68
N ALA A 114 11.44 -9.60 36.79
CA ALA A 114 11.91 -10.97 36.90
C ALA A 114 13.44 -11.03 36.95
N ALA A 115 14.12 -10.31 36.05
CA ALA A 115 15.58 -10.23 36.02
C ALA A 115 16.16 -9.61 37.30
N LEU A 116 15.54 -8.54 37.82
CA LEU A 116 15.98 -7.89 39.06
C LEU A 116 15.78 -8.74 40.31
N ARG A 117 14.67 -9.51 40.37
CA ARG A 117 14.34 -10.37 41.51
C ARG A 117 14.98 -11.75 41.42
N GLY A 118 15.53 -12.12 40.27
CA GLY A 118 16.01 -13.48 40.02
C GLY A 118 14.90 -14.52 40.01
N THR A 119 13.65 -14.10 39.78
CA THR A 119 12.48 -14.99 39.71
C THR A 119 12.09 -15.23 38.26
N THR A 120 11.29 -16.26 38.01
CA THR A 120 10.77 -16.47 36.65
C THR A 120 9.60 -15.53 36.38
N THR A 121 9.38 -15.19 35.11
CA THR A 121 8.21 -14.40 34.71
C THR A 121 6.92 -15.10 35.11
N ARG A 122 6.88 -16.45 35.01
CA ARG A 122 5.74 -17.27 35.43
C ARG A 122 5.35 -17.07 36.90
N ASP A 123 6.33 -16.99 37.80
CA ASP A 123 6.05 -16.76 39.23
C ASP A 123 5.46 -15.36 39.48
N LEU A 124 5.88 -14.38 38.67
CA LEU A 124 5.31 -13.03 38.72
C LEU A 124 3.87 -12.99 38.21
N TYR A 125 3.52 -13.74 37.17
CA TYR A 125 2.13 -13.84 36.70
C TYR A 125 1.22 -14.29 37.84
N SER A 126 1.56 -15.37 38.54
CA SER A 126 0.77 -15.84 39.70
C SER A 126 0.75 -14.83 40.85
N HIS A 127 1.84 -14.09 41.07
CA HIS A 127 1.91 -13.07 42.14
C HIS A 127 1.04 -11.84 41.83
N PHE A 128 0.90 -11.46 40.56
CA PHE A 128 0.08 -10.32 40.13
C PHE A 128 -1.34 -10.71 39.72
N GLY A 129 -1.71 -12.00 39.83
CA GLY A 129 -3.03 -12.50 39.45
C GLY A 129 -3.29 -12.44 37.94
N LEU A 130 -2.24 -12.64 37.15
CA LEU A 130 -2.30 -12.69 35.69
C LEU A 130 -2.42 -14.14 35.22
N ASP A 131 -3.30 -14.37 34.25
CA ASP A 131 -3.43 -15.66 33.58
C ASP A 131 -2.44 -15.76 32.40
N LEU A 132 -1.92 -16.96 32.15
CA LEU A 132 -0.98 -17.23 31.06
C LEU A 132 -1.67 -17.49 29.72
N ASP A 133 -2.99 -17.72 29.75
CA ASP A 133 -3.81 -18.12 28.61
C ASP A 133 -4.58 -16.94 27.97
N ASP A 134 -4.24 -15.70 28.34
CA ASP A 134 -4.84 -14.44 27.82
C ASP A 134 -4.18 -13.95 26.52
#